data_AF-A0A4R7RL84-F1
#
_entry.id   AF-A0A4R7RL84-F1
#
_cell.length_a   1.000
_cell.length_b   1.000
_cell.length_c   1.000
_cell.angle_alpha   90.00
_cell.angle_beta   90.00
_cell.angle_gamma   90.00
#
_symmetry.space_group_name_H-M   'P 1'
#
loop_
_entity.id
_entity.type
_entity.pdbx_description
1 polymer ?
#
loop_
_entity_poly.entity_id
_entity_poly.type
_entity_poly.pdbx_seq_one_letter_code
_entity_poly.pdbx_strand_id
1 'polypeptide(L)' 'MVKTQVQIPDALFREAKRIAAENEMSFAEVVRRGLEEIILHHPPGRERAAEWQIPAAFDLGETLAPEEDWTALCHE' A
#
# COMPACT_ATOMS: atom_id res chain seq x y z
N MET A 1 13.90 10.78 21.54
CA MET A 1 12.44 10.61 21.28
C MET A 1 11.75 11.93 21.54
N VAL A 2 10.80 12.33 20.70
CA VAL A 2 9.97 13.54 20.90
C VAL A 2 8.63 13.10 21.47
N LYS A 3 8.12 13.81 22.48
CA LYS A 3 6.80 13.53 23.05
C LYS A 3 5.73 14.14 22.15
N THR A 4 4.86 13.29 21.61
CA THR A 4 3.76 13.70 20.74
C THR A 4 2.45 13.17 21.32
N GLN A 5 1.39 13.98 21.27
CA GLN A 5 0.03 13.55 21.61
C GLN A 5 -0.78 13.40 20.33
N VAL A 6 -1.35 12.23 20.11
CA VAL A 6 -2.21 11.90 18.97
C VAL A 6 -3.53 11.32 19.46
N GLN A 7 -4.60 11.48 18.69
CA GLN A 7 -5.89 10.85 18.98
C GLN A 7 -5.98 9.54 18.21
N ILE A 8 -6.44 8.48 18.88
CA ILE A 8 -6.61 7.14 18.29
C ILE A 8 -8.05 6.70 18.61
N PRO A 9 -8.84 6.26 17.62
CA PRO A 9 -10.18 5.75 17.87
C PRO A 9 -10.16 4.60 18.88
N ASP A 10 -11.13 4.56 19.80
CA ASP A 10 -11.18 3.59 20.90
C ASP A 10 -11.01 2.14 20.45
N ALA A 11 -11.70 1.74 19.37
CA ALA A 11 -11.61 0.39 18.84
C ALA A 11 -10.18 0.04 18.39
N LEU A 12 -9.52 0.98 17.71
CA LEU A 12 -8.14 0.81 17.25
C LEU A 12 -7.16 0.77 18.43
N PHE A 13 -7.38 1.62 19.44
CA PHE A 13 -6.57 1.63 20.65
C PHE A 13 -6.64 0.29 21.40
N ARG A 14 -7.84 -0.28 21.56
CA ARG A 14 -8.04 -1.59 22.22
C ARG A 14 -7.29 -2.69 21.49
N GLU A 15 -7.38 -2.70 20.17
CA GLU A 15 -6.72 -3.72 19.35
C GLU A 15 -5.19 -3.61 19.40
N ALA A 16 -4.66 -2.40 19.30
CA ALA A 16 -3.23 -2.17 19.45
C ALA A 16 -2.73 -2.54 20.87
N LYS A 17 -3.56 -2.36 21.91
CA LYS A 17 -3.24 -2.80 23.28
C LYS A 17 -3.25 -4.34 23.42
N ARG A 18 -4.15 -5.04 22.72
CA ARG A 18 -4.15 -6.50 22.64
C ARG A 18 -2.84 -7.01 22.01
N ILE A 19 -2.46 -6.47 20.85
CA ILE A 19 -1.20 -6.82 20.16
C ILE A 19 0.01 -6.56 21.06
N ALA A 20 0.04 -5.41 21.74
CA ALA A 20 1.12 -5.09 22.67
C ALA A 20 1.26 -6.14 23.78
N ALA A 21 0.14 -6.58 24.36
CA ALA A 21 0.13 -7.59 25.42
C ALA A 21 0.56 -8.97 24.91
N GLU A 22 0.05 -9.41 23.76
CA GLU A 22 0.38 -10.71 23.17
C GLU A 22 1.85 -10.86 22.76
N ASN A 23 2.49 -9.74 22.41
CA ASN A 23 3.88 -9.73 21.98
C ASN A 23 4.84 -9.19 23.05
N GLU A 24 4.39 -9.08 24.30
CA GLU A 24 5.18 -8.62 25.45
C GLU A 24 5.92 -7.29 25.20
N MET A 25 5.27 -6.38 24.47
CA MET A 25 5.84 -5.09 24.09
C MET A 25 5.02 -3.91 24.60
N SER A 26 5.64 -2.72 24.64
CA SER A 26 4.92 -1.51 25.01
C SER A 26 3.96 -1.05 23.91
N PHE A 27 2.91 -0.32 24.28
CA PHE A 27 2.04 0.33 23.28
C PHE A 27 2.81 1.31 22.39
N ALA A 28 3.81 2.01 22.94
CA ALA A 28 4.66 2.92 22.19
C ALA A 28 5.48 2.19 21.10
N GLU A 29 5.87 0.95 21.36
CA GLU A 29 6.57 0.10 20.40
C GLU A 29 5.66 -0.33 19.24
N VAL A 30 4.40 -0.69 19.54
CA VAL A 30 3.39 -0.96 18.50
C VAL A 30 3.18 0.27 17.61
N VAL A 31 3.03 1.45 18.22
CA VAL A 31 2.86 2.70 17.48
C VAL A 31 4.09 3.01 16.63
N ARG A 32 5.31 2.84 17.17
CA ARG A 32 6.55 3.05 16.43
C ARG A 32 6.62 2.15 15.20
N ARG A 33 6.40 0.84 15.36
CA ARG A 33 6.40 -0.11 14.25
C ARG A 33 5.34 0.22 13.21
N GLY A 34 4.13 0.59 13.64
CA GLY A 34 3.09 1.03 12.72
C GLY A 34 3.49 2.27 11.90
N LEU A 35 4.18 3.23 12.53
CA LEU A 35 4.72 4.41 11.84
C LEU A 35 5.86 4.05 10.88
N GLU A 36 6.73 3.11 11.24
CA GLU A 36 7.81 2.63 10.36
C GLU A 36 7.25 1.89 9.15
N GLU A 37 6.27 1.01 9.35
CA GLU A 37 5.59 0.30 8.27
C GLU A 37 4.90 1.25 7.30
N ILE A 38 4.15 2.25 7.78
CA ILE A 38 3.50 3.19 6.87
C ILE A 38 4.54 3.99 6.07
N ILE A 39 5.65 4.41 6.68
CA ILE A 39 6.72 5.13 5.97
C ILE A 39 7.33 4.27 4.84
N LEU A 40 7.52 2.96 5.07
CA LEU A 40 8.02 2.05 4.04
C LEU A 40 7.09 1.97 2.81
N HIS A 41 5.78 2.06 3.02
CA HIS A 41 4.78 2.06 1.94
C HIS A 41 4.65 3.42 1.22
N HIS A 42 5.26 4.48 1.76
CA HIS A 42 5.23 5.84 1.22
C HIS A 42 6.67 6.36 0.98
N PRO A 43 7.39 5.82 -0.03
CA PRO A 43 8.75 6.25 -0.31
C PRO A 43 8.83 7.75 -0.64
N PRO A 44 9.93 8.41 -0.28
CA PRO A 44 10.15 9.81 -0.60
C PRO A 44 10.19 10.04 -2.11
N GLY A 45 9.89 11.26 -2.55
CA GLY A 45 9.91 11.62 -3.98
C GLY A 45 8.60 11.35 -4.72
N ARG A 46 7.54 10.92 -4.01
CA ARG A 46 6.18 10.92 -4.58
C ARG A 46 5.69 12.37 -4.71
N GLU A 47 5.94 12.97 -5.86
CA GLU A 47 5.35 14.26 -6.19
C GLU A 47 3.85 14.07 -6.42
N ARG A 48 3.04 14.94 -5.81
CA ARG A 48 1.64 15.04 -6.19
C ARG A 48 1.64 15.57 -7.61
N ALA A 49 1.37 14.70 -8.58
CA ALA A 49 1.19 15.13 -9.96
C ALA A 49 0.14 16.25 -9.95
N ALA A 50 0.52 17.44 -10.42
CA ALA A 50 -0.39 18.58 -10.52
C ALA A 50 -1.64 18.22 -11.34
N GLU A 51 -1.46 17.29 -12.28
CA GLU A 51 -2.49 16.67 -13.08
C GLU A 51 -2.03 15.24 -13.40
N TRP A 52 -2.90 14.24 -13.21
CA TRP A 52 -2.60 12.88 -13.68
C TRP A 52 -2.72 12.88 -15.21
N GLN A 53 -1.65 12.49 -15.89
CA GLN A 53 -1.62 12.34 -17.34
C GLN A 53 -1.63 10.85 -17.69
N ILE A 54 -2.43 10.48 -18.68
CA ILE A 54 -2.44 9.12 -19.19
C ILE A 54 -1.07 8.82 -19.83
N PRO A 55 -0.38 7.71 -19.47
CA PRO A 55 0.84 7.32 -20.15
C PRO A 55 0.56 7.09 -21.64
N ALA A 56 1.56 7.36 -22.49
CA ALA A 56 1.48 6.96 -23.89
C ALA A 56 1.23 5.45 -23.98
N ALA A 57 0.41 5.04 -24.93
CA ALA A 57 0.22 3.62 -25.20
C ALA A 57 1.57 2.99 -25.56
N PHE A 58 1.82 1.79 -25.02
CA PHE A 58 2.95 0.99 -25.46
C PHE A 58 2.64 0.42 -26.85
N ASP A 59 3.63 0.45 -27.74
CA ASP A 59 3.57 -0.32 -28.97
C ASP A 59 3.68 -1.80 -28.61
N LEU A 60 2.59 -2.54 -28.78
CA LEU A 60 2.50 -3.98 -28.49
C LEU A 60 3.00 -4.83 -29.67
N GLY A 61 3.52 -4.20 -30.73
CA GLY A 61 4.00 -4.87 -31.93
C GLY A 61 2.86 -5.26 -32.88
N GLU A 62 3.16 -6.23 -33.75
CA GLU A 62 2.24 -6.68 -34.78
C GLU A 62 1.07 -7.48 -34.20
N THR A 63 -0.10 -7.39 -34.84
CA THR A 63 -1.26 -8.22 -34.51
C THR A 63 -0.91 -9.69 -34.72
N LEU A 64 -0.81 -10.45 -33.63
CA LEU A 64 -0.46 -11.87 -33.67
C LEU A 64 -1.61 -12.78 -34.11
N ALA A 65 -2.86 -12.37 -33.87
CA ALA A 65 -4.05 -13.12 -34.26
C ALA A 65 -5.28 -12.20 -34.39
N PRO A 66 -6.21 -12.47 -35.33
CA PRO A 66 -7.50 -11.79 -35.42
C PRO A 66 -8.37 -12.10 -34.20
N GLU A 67 -9.31 -11.20 -33.87
CA GLU A 67 -10.20 -11.31 -32.69
C GLU A 67 -10.99 -12.63 -32.65
N GLU A 68 -11.35 -13.13 -33.82
CA GLU A 68 -12.07 -14.40 -34.02
C GLU A 68 -11.33 -15.61 -33.41
N ASP A 69 -9.99 -15.56 -33.38
CA ASP A 69 -9.14 -16.66 -32.93
C ASP A 69 -8.75 -16.56 -31.44
N TRP A 70 -9.05 -15.44 -30.77
CA TRP A 70 -8.60 -15.19 -29.39
C TRP A 70 -9.12 -16.23 -28.40
N THR A 71 -10.36 -16.67 -28.55
CA THR A 71 -10.96 -17.66 -27.63
C THR A 71 -10.25 -19.01 -27.75
N ALA A 72 -9.96 -19.47 -28.97
CA ALA A 72 -9.25 -20.72 -29.17
C ALA A 72 -7.84 -20.66 -28.56
N LEU A 73 -7.11 -19.56 -28.79
CA LEU A 73 -5.74 -19.37 -28.32
C LEU A 73 -5.61 -19.24 -26.79
N CYS A 74 -6.63 -18.75 -26.09
CA CYS A 74 -6.61 -18.59 -24.63
C CYS A 74 -6.94 -19.87 -23.84
N HIS A 75 -7.46 -20.91 -24.51
CA HIS A 75 -7.98 -22.12 -23.87
C HIS A 75 -7.19 -23.40 -24.20
N GLU A 76 -6.03 -23.28 -24.84
CA GLU A 76 -5.01 -24.33 -24.96
C GLU A 76 -4.04 -24.32 -23.77
#